data_AF-A0A3C2BAK6-F1
#
_entry.id   AF-A0A3C2BAK6-F1
#
_cell.length_a   1.000
_cell.length_b   1.000
_cell.length_c   1.000
_cell.angle_alpha   90.00
_cell.angle_beta   90.00
_cell.angle_gamma   90.00
#
_symmetry.space_group_name_H-M   'P 1'
#
loop_
_entity.id
_entity.type
_entity.pdbx_description
1 polymer ?
#
loop_
_entity_poly.entity_id
_entity_poly.type
_entity_poly.pdbx_seq_one_letter_code
_entity_poly.pdbx_strand_id
1 'polypeptide(L)'
;MYKLSSLLRDAGGSNPRLALAAVRMLQREVEWLLVRAVRLARQDGYDWGRIGRLLGVSRQAARQRFERLAPTVDGPLPPHMRGRTLIERDAAELAETRADLARRRAFDSDDPVLW
;
A
#
# COMPACT_ATOMS: atom_id res chain seq x y z
N MET A 1 16.79 -11.04 2.43
CA MET A 1 15.36 -10.65 2.60
C MET A 1 15.27 -9.72 3.80
N TYR A 2 14.64 -8.56 3.67
CA TYR A 2 14.62 -7.50 4.70
C TYR A 2 13.27 -7.50 5.44
N LYS A 3 13.27 -7.19 6.75
CA LYS A 3 12.03 -6.96 7.50
C LYS A 3 11.66 -5.47 7.39
N LEU A 4 10.38 -5.14 7.27
CA LEU A 4 9.95 -3.72 7.23
C LEU A 4 10.43 -2.94 8.47
N SER A 5 10.43 -3.60 9.63
CA SER A 5 10.95 -3.03 10.89
C SER A 5 12.46 -2.74 10.85
N SER A 6 13.24 -3.50 10.09
CA SER A 6 14.67 -3.20 9.92
C SER A 6 14.86 -2.01 9.00
N LEU A 7 14.11 -1.91 7.89
CA LEU A 7 14.15 -0.74 7.02
C LEU A 7 13.77 0.56 7.74
N LEU A 8 12.75 0.54 8.59
CA LEU A 8 12.36 1.70 9.38
C LEU A 8 13.47 2.14 10.35
N ARG A 9 14.14 1.18 11.00
CA ARG A 9 15.28 1.45 11.89
C ARG A 9 16.45 2.02 11.12
N ASP A 10 16.80 1.41 9.98
CA ASP A 10 17.93 1.80 9.14
C ASP A 10 17.72 3.20 8.54
N ALA A 11 16.49 3.53 8.16
CA ALA A 11 16.11 4.86 7.66
C ALA A 11 16.28 5.97 8.71
N GLY A 12 16.10 5.66 10.00
CA GLY A 12 16.33 6.58 11.12
C GLY A 12 17.75 6.54 11.69
N GLY A 13 18.64 5.73 11.12
CA GLY A 13 20.00 5.53 11.61
C GLY A 13 20.95 6.68 11.27
N SER A 14 22.11 6.70 11.93
CA SER A 14 23.15 7.73 11.74
C SER A 14 24.05 7.50 10.53
N ASN A 15 23.98 6.34 9.87
CA ASN A 15 24.74 6.07 8.63
C ASN A 15 23.95 6.58 7.41
N PRO A 16 24.39 7.66 6.74
CA PRO A 16 23.60 8.30 5.68
C PRO A 16 23.39 7.43 4.45
N ARG A 17 24.37 6.59 4.09
CA ARG A 17 24.23 5.69 2.92
C ARG A 17 23.19 4.62 3.18
N LEU A 18 23.22 4.01 4.36
CA LEU A 18 22.26 3.00 4.77
C LEU A 18 20.85 3.60 4.89
N ALA A 19 20.73 4.78 5.51
CA ALA A 19 19.46 5.48 5.66
C ALA A 19 18.80 5.80 4.30
N LEU A 20 19.57 6.36 3.35
CA LEU A 20 19.06 6.66 2.01
C LEU A 20 18.61 5.41 1.25
N ALA A 21 19.38 4.31 1.36
CA ALA A 21 19.01 3.03 0.76
C ALA A 21 17.70 2.49 1.37
N ALA A 22 17.57 2.54 2.70
CA ALA A 22 16.39 2.08 3.41
C ALA A 22 15.14 2.92 3.07
N VAL A 23 15.26 4.25 3.02
CA VAL A 23 14.18 5.14 2.59
C VAL A 23 13.72 4.82 1.17
N ARG A 24 14.66 4.61 0.24
CA ARG A 24 14.31 4.23 -1.14
C ARG A 24 13.54 2.91 -1.19
N MET A 25 13.90 1.94 -0.35
CA MET A 25 13.18 0.67 -0.27
C MET A 25 11.78 0.86 0.31
N LEU A 26 11.64 1.63 1.40
CA LEU A 26 10.34 1.99 1.99
C LEU A 26 9.43 2.69 0.98
N GLN A 27 9.95 3.61 0.18
CA GLN A 27 9.17 4.28 -0.87
C GLN A 27 8.60 3.28 -1.88
N ARG A 28 9.34 2.23 -2.24
CA ARG A 28 8.83 1.18 -3.16
C ARG A 28 7.75 0.32 -2.50
N GLU A 29 7.89 0.01 -1.21
CA GLU A 29 6.85 -0.68 -0.44
C GLU A 29 5.56 0.14 -0.38
N VAL A 30 5.67 1.42 -0.03
CA VAL A 30 4.54 2.35 0.04
C VAL A 30 3.89 2.53 -1.32
N GLU A 31 4.67 2.67 -2.41
CA GLU A 31 4.12 2.80 -3.76
C GLU A 31 3.31 1.56 -4.15
N TRP A 32 3.82 0.37 -3.84
CA TRP A 32 3.10 -0.87 -4.10
C TRP A 32 1.78 -0.95 -3.33
N LEU A 33 1.82 -0.61 -2.03
CA LEU A 33 0.63 -0.58 -1.17
C LEU A 33 -0.41 0.44 -1.68
N LEU A 34 0.06 1.61 -2.11
CA LEU A 34 -0.79 2.66 -2.65
C LEU A 34 -1.53 2.19 -3.90
N VAL A 35 -0.82 1.56 -4.84
CA VAL A 35 -1.43 1.04 -6.06
C VAL A 35 -2.39 -0.11 -5.77
N ARG A 36 -2.06 -1.00 -4.84
CA ARG A 36 -2.99 -2.05 -4.38
C ARG A 36 -4.26 -1.45 -3.77
N ALA A 37 -4.13 -0.47 -2.88
CA ALA A 37 -5.26 0.19 -2.24
C ALA A 37 -6.17 0.88 -3.27
N VAL A 38 -5.59 1.58 -4.25
CA VAL A 38 -6.37 2.19 -5.34
C VAL A 38 -7.09 1.14 -6.19
N ARG A 39 -6.46 -0.01 -6.48
CA ARG A 39 -7.13 -1.12 -7.18
C ARG A 39 -8.32 -1.66 -6.39
N LEU A 40 -8.15 -1.89 -5.10
CA LEU A 40 -9.24 -2.35 -4.22
C LEU A 40 -10.38 -1.32 -4.17
N ALA A 41 -10.06 -0.03 -4.02
CA ALA A 41 -11.06 1.05 -4.04
C ALA A 41 -11.82 1.10 -5.37
N ARG A 42 -11.13 0.92 -6.51
CA ARG A 42 -11.77 0.84 -7.83
C ARG A 42 -12.67 -0.38 -7.98
N GLN A 43 -12.29 -1.53 -7.43
CA GLN A 43 -13.13 -2.75 -7.39
C GLN A 43 -14.36 -2.55 -6.52
N ASP A 44 -14.25 -1.78 -5.44
CA ASP A 44 -15.34 -1.42 -4.53
C ASP A 44 -16.19 -0.23 -5.04
N GLY A 45 -16.00 0.19 -6.29
CA GLY A 45 -16.82 1.20 -6.96
C GLY A 45 -16.44 2.66 -6.67
N TYR A 46 -15.33 2.94 -5.98
CA TYR A 46 -14.93 4.31 -5.68
C TYR A 46 -14.55 5.05 -6.96
N ASP A 47 -15.08 6.25 -7.16
CA ASP A 47 -14.66 7.11 -8.27
C ASP A 47 -13.29 7.77 -8.02
N TRP A 48 -12.71 8.34 -9.08
CA TRP A 48 -11.43 9.05 -9.00
C TRP A 48 -11.47 10.29 -8.10
N GLY A 49 -12.64 10.88 -7.88
CA GLY A 49 -12.81 12.02 -6.99
C GLY A 49 -12.66 11.61 -5.53
N ARG A 50 -13.34 10.55 -5.11
CA ARG A 50 -13.24 9.97 -3.76
C ARG A 50 -11.82 9.48 -3.47
N ILE A 51 -11.21 8.76 -4.42
CA ILE A 51 -9.82 8.32 -4.29
C ILE A 51 -8.85 9.52 -4.17
N GLY A 52 -9.04 10.56 -4.99
CA GLY A 52 -8.22 11.77 -4.92
C GLY A 52 -8.31 12.46 -3.56
N ARG A 53 -9.53 12.62 -3.01
CA ARG A 53 -9.75 13.21 -1.67
C ARG A 53 -9.03 12.43 -0.58
N LEU A 54 -9.17 11.11 -0.55
CA LEU A 54 -8.49 10.25 0.44
C LEU A 54 -6.96 10.33 0.36
N LEU A 55 -6.41 10.57 -0.84
CA LEU A 55 -4.98 10.69 -1.07
C LEU A 55 -4.44 12.13 -1.01
N GLY A 56 -5.31 13.12 -0.78
CA GLY A 56 -4.92 14.54 -0.78
C GLY A 56 -4.47 15.07 -2.14
N VAL A 57 -4.97 14.50 -3.25
CA VAL A 57 -4.64 14.91 -4.62
C VAL A 57 -5.89 15.21 -5.43
N SER A 58 -5.75 15.97 -6.52
CA SER A 58 -6.89 16.24 -7.41
C SER A 58 -7.37 14.96 -8.10
N ARG A 59 -8.66 14.93 -8.49
CA ARG A 59 -9.25 13.84 -9.28
C ARG A 59 -8.44 13.54 -10.54
N GLN A 60 -8.02 14.58 -11.27
CA GLN A 60 -7.21 14.43 -12.48
C GLN A 60 -5.83 13.85 -12.15
N ALA A 61 -5.16 14.30 -11.09
CA ALA A 61 -3.88 13.75 -10.67
C ALA A 61 -3.98 12.27 -10.27
N ALA A 62 -5.01 11.89 -9.50
CA ALA A 62 -5.27 10.50 -9.14
C ALA A 62 -5.48 9.63 -10.38
N ARG A 63 -6.40 10.05 -11.27
CA ARG A 63 -6.67 9.34 -12.53
C ARG A 63 -5.39 9.19 -13.35
N GLN A 64 -4.70 10.29 -13.65
CA GLN A 64 -3.51 10.27 -14.50
C GLN A 64 -2.40 9.38 -13.94
N ARG A 65 -2.23 9.33 -12.61
CA ARG A 65 -1.23 8.48 -11.97
C ARG A 65 -1.62 7.01 -12.00
N PHE A 66 -2.82 6.67 -11.52
CA PHE A 66 -3.17 5.29 -11.22
C PHE A 66 -3.86 4.54 -12.36
N GLU A 67 -4.50 5.23 -13.31
CA GLU A 67 -5.06 4.62 -14.53
C GLU A 67 -3.95 3.94 -15.35
N ARG A 68 -2.74 4.52 -15.39
CA ARG A 68 -1.57 3.97 -16.09
C ARG A 68 -0.85 2.84 -15.33
N LEU A 69 -1.00 2.78 -14.02
CA LEU A 69 -0.38 1.77 -13.15
C LEU A 69 -1.26 0.52 -12.97
N ALA A 70 -2.47 0.55 -13.55
CA ALA A 70 -3.48 -0.50 -13.42
C ALA A 70 -3.03 -1.90 -13.86
N PRO A 71 -2.10 -2.12 -14.82
CA PRO A 71 -1.59 -3.45 -15.12
C PRO A 71 -0.15 -3.76 -14.62
N THR A 72 0.63 -2.77 -14.16
CA THR A 72 2.11 -2.91 -14.08
C THR A 72 2.70 -3.11 -12.70
N VAL A 73 1.96 -2.90 -11.61
CA VAL A 73 2.52 -3.11 -10.27
C VAL A 73 2.52 -4.61 -9.94
N ASP A 74 3.72 -5.18 -10.10
CA ASP A 74 4.22 -6.49 -9.70
C ASP A 74 3.34 -7.25 -8.68
N GLY A 75 2.47 -8.11 -9.21
CA GLY A 75 1.83 -9.23 -8.50
C GLY A 75 0.96 -8.88 -7.28
N PRO A 76 0.25 -9.89 -6.74
CA PRO A 76 -0.58 -9.72 -5.54
C PRO A 76 0.23 -9.59 -4.24
N LEU A 77 1.57 -9.64 -4.29
CA LEU A 77 2.42 -9.71 -3.10
C LEU A 77 3.28 -8.46 -2.88
N PRO A 78 3.37 -7.97 -1.63
CA PRO A 78 4.28 -6.89 -1.28
C PRO A 78 5.73 -7.23 -1.64
N PRO A 79 6.56 -6.25 -2.07
CA PRO A 79 7.95 -6.51 -2.44
C PRO A 79 8.77 -7.18 -1.33
N HIS A 80 8.55 -6.83 -0.06
CA HIS A 80 9.20 -7.46 1.09
C HIS A 80 8.80 -8.92 1.33
N MET A 81 7.68 -9.40 0.77
CA MET A 81 7.24 -10.80 0.88
C MET A 81 7.72 -11.68 -0.29
N ARG A 82 8.35 -11.10 -1.31
CA ARG A 82 8.90 -11.85 -2.45
C ARG A 82 10.06 -12.71 -1.96
N GLY A 83 9.85 -14.02 -1.88
CA GLY A 83 10.85 -15.01 -1.43
C GLY A 83 10.45 -15.92 -0.26
N ARG A 84 9.28 -15.71 0.38
CA ARG A 84 8.71 -16.65 1.37
C ARG A 84 8.33 -17.99 0.73
N THR A 85 8.36 -19.08 1.50
CA THR A 85 7.82 -20.38 1.06
C THR A 85 6.29 -20.29 0.86
N LEU A 86 5.70 -21.10 -0.02
CA LEU A 86 4.25 -21.05 -0.34
C LEU A 86 3.36 -21.12 0.92
N ILE A 87 3.74 -21.94 1.91
CA ILE A 87 3.00 -22.09 3.19
C ILE A 87 3.03 -20.81 4.03
N GLU A 88 4.17 -20.11 4.06
CA GLU A 88 4.29 -18.82 4.76
C GLU A 88 3.55 -17.67 4.04
N ARG A 89 3.19 -17.87 2.76
CA ARG A 89 2.37 -16.94 1.97
C ARG A 89 0.89 -17.10 2.35
N ASP A 90 0.36 -18.32 2.32
CA ASP A 90 -1.05 -18.60 2.60
C ASP A 90 -1.45 -18.19 4.04
N ALA A 91 -0.58 -18.46 5.02
CA ALA A 91 -0.83 -18.12 6.41
C ALA A 91 -0.89 -16.60 6.65
N ALA A 92 -0.07 -15.82 5.94
CA ALA A 92 -0.07 -14.37 6.04
C ALA A 92 -1.31 -13.77 5.35
N GLU A 93 -1.68 -14.30 4.19
CA GLU A 93 -2.83 -13.84 3.40
C GLU A 93 -4.16 -14.08 4.14
N LEU A 94 -4.34 -15.24 4.80
CA LEU A 94 -5.52 -15.55 5.60
C LEU A 94 -5.66 -14.67 6.85
N ALA A 95 -4.54 -14.42 7.56
CA ALA A 95 -4.52 -13.56 8.73
C ALA A 95 -4.81 -12.09 8.36
N GLU A 96 -4.22 -11.63 7.25
CA GLU A 96 -4.44 -10.30 6.71
C GLU A 96 -5.89 -10.11 6.27
N THR A 97 -6.49 -11.09 5.57
CA THR A 97 -7.89 -11.05 5.12
C THR A 97 -8.89 -10.93 6.29
N ARG A 98 -8.68 -11.69 7.38
CA ARG A 98 -9.55 -11.58 8.58
C ARG A 98 -9.42 -10.24 9.29
N ALA A 99 -8.20 -9.75 9.47
CA ALA A 99 -7.95 -8.47 10.12
C ALA A 99 -8.38 -7.27 9.24
N ASP A 100 -8.35 -7.42 7.92
CA ASP A 100 -8.78 -6.42 6.94
C ASP A 100 -10.29 -6.20 7.02
N LEU A 101 -11.11 -7.25 7.06
CA LEU A 101 -12.57 -7.13 7.20
C LEU A 101 -13.00 -6.40 8.49
N ALA A 102 -12.30 -6.65 9.61
CA ALA A 102 -12.57 -5.96 10.88
C ALA A 102 -12.22 -4.47 10.82
N ARG A 103 -11.10 -4.12 10.15
CA ARG A 103 -10.66 -2.73 9.99
C ARG A 103 -11.51 -1.95 8.98
N ARG A 104 -11.96 -2.58 7.89
CA ARG A 104 -12.88 -1.96 6.91
C ARG A 104 -14.14 -1.43 7.59
N ARG A 105 -14.79 -2.27 8.41
CA ARG A 105 -15.98 -1.88 9.18
C ARG A 105 -15.75 -0.69 10.11
N ALA A 106 -14.54 -0.57 10.68
CA ALA A 106 -14.19 0.55 11.56
C ALA A 106 -13.79 1.83 10.81
N PHE A 107 -13.33 1.72 9.56
CA PHE A 107 -12.95 2.87 8.75
C PHE A 107 -14.13 3.43 7.94
N ASP A 108 -15.04 2.58 7.47
CA ASP A 108 -16.25 2.99 6.75
C ASP A 108 -17.19 3.87 7.60
N SER A 109 -17.10 3.81 8.94
CA SER A 109 -17.83 4.70 9.85
C SER A 109 -17.25 6.12 9.94
N ASP A 110 -15.99 6.30 9.53
CA ASP A 110 -15.22 7.54 9.72
C ASP A 110 -15.02 8.34 8.43
N ASP A 111 -15.56 7.91 7.28
CA ASP A 111 -15.40 8.63 6.01
C ASP A 111 -16.11 10.00 6.13
N PRO A 112 -15.37 11.13 6.20
CA PRO A 112 -15.99 12.40 6.50
C PRO A 112 -16.88 12.81 5.33
N VAL A 113 -18.19 12.86 5.58
CA VAL A 113 -19.18 13.44 4.67
C VAL A 113 -18.97 14.96 4.67
N LEU A 114 -18.00 15.42 3.90
CA LEU A 114 -17.83 16.84 3.60
C LEU A 114 -18.81 17.18 2.46
N TRP A 115 -19.94 17.79 2.85
CA TRP A 115 -20.96 18.38 1.98
C TRP A 115 -20.45 19.66 1.31
#